data_AF-A0A354EW10-F1
#
_entry.id   AF-A0A354EW10-F1
#
_cell.length_a   1.000
_cell.length_b   1.000
_cell.length_c   1.000
_cell.angle_alpha   90.00
_cell.angle_beta   90.00
_cell.angle_gamma   90.00
#
_symmetry.space_group_name_H-M   'P 1'
#
loop_
_entity.id
_entity.type
_entity.pdbx_description
1 polymer ?
#
loop_
_entity_poly.entity_id
_entity_poly.type
_entity_poly.pdbx_seq_one_letter_code
_entity_poly.pdbx_strand_id
1 'polypeptide(L)'
;MIVVSGALAAMAMTASLMGEPGMQTVRVEPDDLADLQCIVTLMEGIGEDEAEKASLMPAMNYFMGKIAGRGRFERWDKVVVAYRAGLDQTGRDKVVEDHDARCLMEGLAPTAASTRIVLTDLAAAIAASPD
;
A
#
# COMPACT_ATOMS: atom_id res chain seq x y z
N MET A 1 2.13 -38.94 47.64
CA MET A 1 3.47 -39.36 47.15
C MET A 1 3.99 -38.25 46.26
N ILE A 2 4.99 -37.52 46.75
CA ILE A 2 5.87 -36.61 46.01
C ILE A 2 7.26 -37.24 46.07
N VAL A 3 8.13 -36.87 45.12
CA VAL A 3 9.60 -37.07 45.00
C VAL A 3 9.92 -37.91 43.75
N VAL A 4 10.82 -37.57 42.80
CA VAL A 4 11.63 -36.38 42.41
C VAL A 4 12.42 -36.81 41.16
N SER A 5 12.59 -35.86 40.23
CA SER A 5 13.74 -35.56 39.37
C SER A 5 14.69 -36.61 38.76
N GLY A 6 15.06 -36.31 37.50
CA GLY A 6 16.34 -36.64 36.85
C GLY A 6 16.16 -37.60 35.67
N ALA A 7 16.72 -37.41 34.48
CA ALA A 7 17.71 -36.46 34.00
C ALA A 7 17.78 -36.57 32.45
N LEU A 8 18.70 -35.79 31.89
CA LEU A 8 19.30 -35.86 30.54
C LEU A 8 18.73 -34.97 29.43
N ALA A 9 19.56 -33.97 29.14
CA ALA A 9 19.66 -33.24 27.90
C ALA A 9 19.71 -34.16 26.67
N ALA A 10 18.95 -33.77 25.64
CA ALA A 10 19.28 -34.09 24.26
C ALA A 10 19.35 -32.76 23.50
N MET A 11 20.57 -32.26 23.33
CA MET A 11 20.88 -31.36 22.23
C MET A 11 20.55 -32.09 20.94
N ALA A 12 19.54 -31.61 20.22
CA ALA A 12 19.36 -31.94 18.82
C ALA A 12 19.55 -30.64 18.03
N MET A 13 20.82 -30.31 17.77
CA MET A 13 21.16 -29.50 16.60
C MET A 13 20.76 -30.33 15.38
N THR A 14 19.61 -30.03 14.80
CA THR A 14 19.28 -30.45 13.44
C THR A 14 19.35 -29.20 12.57
N ALA A 15 20.53 -29.01 12.00
CA ALA A 15 20.71 -28.16 10.84
C ALA A 15 19.95 -28.81 9.67
N SER A 16 18.75 -28.31 9.39
CA SER A 16 18.08 -28.56 8.12
C SER A 16 18.14 -27.27 7.31
N LEU A 17 19.19 -27.17 6.49
CA LEU A 17 19.23 -26.32 5.32
C LEU A 17 18.24 -26.89 4.30
N MET A 18 17.01 -26.43 4.38
CA MET A 18 16.04 -26.52 3.30
C MET A 18 15.21 -25.25 3.45
N GLY A 19 15.55 -24.23 2.67
CA GLY A 19 14.87 -22.95 2.67
C GLY A 19 13.43 -23.14 2.22
N GLU A 20 12.56 -23.45 3.18
CA GLU A 20 11.13 -23.21 3.04
C GLU A 20 10.97 -21.73 2.68
N PRO A 21 10.13 -21.36 1.70
CA PRO A 21 9.77 -19.96 1.52
C PRO A 21 9.14 -19.52 2.83
N GLY A 22 9.95 -18.88 3.69
CA GLY A 22 9.56 -18.50 5.03
C GLY A 22 8.29 -17.68 4.92
N MET A 23 7.17 -18.27 5.34
CA MET A 23 5.89 -17.61 5.34
C MET A 23 5.98 -16.51 6.39
N GLN A 24 6.36 -15.31 5.94
CA GLN A 24 6.52 -14.16 6.82
C GLN A 24 5.14 -13.54 7.03
N THR A 25 4.61 -13.65 8.25
CA THR A 25 3.41 -12.92 8.65
C THR A 25 3.77 -11.46 8.87
N VAL A 26 3.27 -10.57 8.00
CA VAL A 26 3.43 -9.12 8.16
C VAL A 26 2.20 -8.58 8.87
N ARG A 27 2.40 -7.95 10.04
CA ARG A 27 1.33 -7.21 10.71
C ARG A 27 1.17 -5.85 10.03
N VAL A 28 -0.03 -5.58 9.55
CA VAL A 28 -0.38 -4.30 8.93
C VAL A 28 -1.18 -3.48 9.95
N GLU A 29 -0.74 -2.26 10.20
CA GLU A 29 -1.45 -1.33 11.08
C GLU A 29 -2.71 -0.80 10.37
N PRO A 30 -3.77 -0.39 11.10
CA PRO A 30 -5.05 -0.02 10.49
C PRO A 30 -4.95 1.09 9.44
N ASP A 31 -4.06 2.05 9.63
CA ASP A 31 -3.82 3.16 8.69
C ASP A 31 -3.05 2.71 7.44
N ASP A 32 -2.11 1.77 7.58
CA ASP A 32 -1.48 1.13 6.42
C ASP A 32 -2.49 0.25 5.66
N LEU A 33 -3.36 -0.47 6.35
CA LEU A 33 -4.40 -1.28 5.72
C LEU A 33 -5.35 -0.42 4.89
N ALA A 34 -5.76 0.74 5.42
CA ALA A 34 -6.62 1.69 4.70
C ALA A 34 -5.95 2.21 3.42
N ASP A 35 -4.64 2.47 3.46
CA ASP A 35 -3.88 2.94 2.29
C ASP A 35 -3.63 1.80 1.28
N LEU A 36 -3.39 0.56 1.74
CA LEU A 36 -3.30 -0.63 0.89
C LEU A 36 -4.63 -0.90 0.15
N GLN A 37 -5.76 -0.77 0.85
CA GLN A 37 -7.10 -0.87 0.25
C GLN A 37 -7.31 0.16 -0.85
N CYS A 38 -6.83 1.39 -0.64
CA CYS A 38 -6.89 2.42 -1.66
C CYS A 38 -5.99 2.13 -2.86
N ILE A 39 -4.79 1.60 -2.65
CA ILE A 39 -3.92 1.17 -3.77
C ILE A 39 -4.60 0.07 -4.57
N VAL A 40 -5.16 -0.96 -3.92
CA VAL A 40 -5.88 -2.04 -4.63
C VAL A 40 -7.08 -1.49 -5.39
N THR A 41 -7.87 -0.61 -4.77
CA THR A 41 -9.03 0.01 -5.43
C THR A 41 -8.63 0.73 -6.72
N LEU A 42 -7.57 1.54 -6.66
CA LEU A 42 -7.05 2.26 -7.82
C LEU A 42 -6.46 1.31 -8.86
N MET A 43 -5.79 0.22 -8.46
CA MET A 43 -5.28 -0.79 -9.39
C MET A 43 -6.39 -1.53 -10.14
N GLU A 44 -7.51 -1.84 -9.47
CA GLU A 44 -8.65 -2.46 -10.13
C GLU A 44 -9.41 -1.47 -11.03
N GLY A 45 -9.36 -0.16 -10.71
CA GLY A 45 -9.90 0.91 -11.53
C GLY A 45 -9.00 1.31 -12.73
N ILE A 46 -7.72 0.97 -12.73
CA ILE A 46 -6.85 1.16 -13.89
C ILE A 46 -7.22 0.08 -14.93
N GLY A 47 -8.16 0.42 -15.82
CA GLY A 47 -8.49 -0.38 -16.99
C GLY A 47 -7.39 -0.36 -18.05
N GLU A 48 -7.71 -0.84 -19.27
CA GLU A 48 -6.81 -0.77 -20.42
C GLU A 48 -6.70 0.65 -21.03
N ASP A 49 -7.53 1.60 -20.58
CA ASP A 49 -7.48 2.99 -21.06
C ASP A 49 -6.32 3.76 -20.44
N GLU A 50 -5.41 4.25 -21.29
CA GLU A 50 -4.28 5.08 -20.88
C GLU A 50 -4.72 6.43 -20.27
N ALA A 51 -5.91 6.95 -20.62
CA ALA A 51 -6.42 8.18 -20.01
C ALA A 51 -6.86 7.94 -18.56
N GLU A 52 -7.55 6.84 -18.29
CA GLU A 52 -7.96 6.43 -16.95
C GLU A 52 -6.74 6.15 -16.09
N LYS A 53 -5.77 5.40 -16.62
CA LYS A 53 -4.47 5.16 -15.98
C LYS A 53 -3.75 6.46 -15.63
N ALA A 54 -3.64 7.40 -16.58
CA ALA A 54 -3.00 8.69 -16.32
C ALA A 54 -3.70 9.48 -15.20
N SER A 55 -5.02 9.36 -15.08
CA SER A 55 -5.81 10.05 -14.04
C SER A 55 -5.67 9.43 -12.65
N LEU A 56 -5.49 8.11 -12.56
CA LEU A 56 -5.42 7.37 -11.29
C LEU A 56 -3.98 7.23 -10.75
N MET A 57 -2.97 7.31 -11.62
CA MET A 57 -1.56 7.24 -11.24
C MET A 57 -1.15 8.23 -10.13
N PRO A 58 -1.56 9.52 -10.15
CA PRO A 58 -1.24 10.44 -9.06
C PRO A 58 -1.82 10.03 -7.71
N ALA A 59 -3.07 9.55 -7.68
CA ALA A 59 -3.71 9.05 -6.48
C ALA A 59 -3.00 7.80 -5.95
N MET A 60 -2.62 6.88 -6.83
CA MET A 60 -1.89 5.67 -6.45
C MET A 60 -0.52 6.04 -5.86
N ASN A 61 0.22 6.94 -6.50
CA ASN A 61 1.51 7.44 -6.01
C ASN A 61 1.38 8.12 -4.63
N TYR A 62 0.28 8.83 -4.39
CA TYR A 62 0.03 9.45 -3.08
C TYR A 62 -0.06 8.42 -1.95
N PHE A 63 -0.87 7.37 -2.12
CA PHE A 63 -1.01 6.32 -1.09
C PHE A 63 0.28 5.51 -0.93
N MET A 64 0.97 5.20 -2.02
CA MET A 64 2.30 4.58 -1.96
C MET A 64 3.29 5.45 -1.18
N GLY A 65 3.27 6.77 -1.42
CA GLY A 65 4.08 7.75 -0.69
C GLY A 65 3.76 7.80 0.80
N LYS A 66 2.48 7.72 1.20
CA LYS A 66 2.07 7.64 2.61
C LYS A 66 2.65 6.41 3.30
N ILE A 67 2.50 5.23 2.69
CA ILE A 67 3.00 3.98 3.26
C ILE A 67 4.53 4.02 3.36
N ALA A 68 5.22 4.46 2.30
CA ALA A 68 6.67 4.59 2.30
C ALA A 68 7.15 5.61 3.36
N GLY A 69 6.48 6.74 3.49
CA GLY A 69 6.81 7.79 4.45
C GLY A 69 6.65 7.38 5.92
N ARG A 70 5.77 6.42 6.21
CA ARG A 70 5.64 5.84 7.56
C ARG A 70 6.78 4.88 7.92
N GLY A 71 7.49 4.32 6.94
CA GLY A 71 8.69 3.51 7.15
C GLY A 71 8.45 2.18 7.89
N ARG A 72 7.21 1.67 7.97
CA ARG A 72 6.89 0.43 8.69
C ARG A 72 7.25 -0.84 7.93
N PHE A 73 7.44 -0.75 6.61
CA PHE A 73 7.78 -1.86 5.73
C PHE A 73 8.99 -1.53 4.87
N GLU A 74 9.98 -2.42 4.84
CA GLU A 74 11.11 -2.32 3.91
C GLU A 74 10.71 -2.59 2.46
N ARG A 75 9.64 -3.39 2.25
CA ARG A 75 9.12 -3.77 0.93
C ARG A 75 7.60 -3.66 0.87
N TRP A 76 7.09 -2.44 0.94
CA TRP A 76 5.64 -2.18 0.88
C TRP A 76 5.02 -2.68 -0.43
N ASP A 77 5.79 -2.72 -1.53
CA ASP A 77 5.39 -3.27 -2.83
C ASP A 77 4.96 -4.75 -2.71
N LYS A 78 5.75 -5.55 -1.98
CA LYS A 78 5.42 -6.96 -1.73
C LYS A 78 4.21 -7.11 -0.83
N VAL A 79 4.02 -6.19 0.12
CA VAL A 79 2.85 -6.20 1.01
C VAL A 79 1.58 -5.90 0.21
N VAL A 80 1.60 -4.93 -0.72
CA VAL A 80 0.47 -4.65 -1.63
C VAL A 80 0.15 -5.87 -2.48
N VAL A 81 1.16 -6.47 -3.12
CA VAL A 81 0.97 -7.66 -3.96
C VAL A 81 0.41 -8.82 -3.16
N ALA A 82 0.94 -9.08 -1.96
CA ALA A 82 0.45 -10.14 -1.09
C ALA A 82 -0.97 -9.88 -0.59
N TYR A 83 -1.29 -8.64 -0.21
CA TYR A 83 -2.63 -8.23 0.20
C TYR A 83 -3.64 -8.45 -0.93
N ARG A 84 -3.33 -7.96 -2.14
CA ARG A 84 -4.19 -8.13 -3.32
C ARG A 84 -4.37 -9.60 -3.70
N ALA A 85 -3.29 -10.39 -3.67
CA ALA A 85 -3.33 -11.82 -3.99
C ALA A 85 -4.09 -12.64 -2.95
N GLY A 86 -4.17 -12.16 -1.70
CA GLY A 86 -4.99 -12.75 -0.64
C GLY A 86 -6.49 -12.53 -0.80
N LEU A 87 -6.89 -11.59 -1.67
CA LEU A 87 -8.30 -11.34 -2.01
C LEU A 87 -8.67 -12.15 -3.26
N ASP A 88 -9.79 -12.87 -3.18
CA ASP A 88 -10.45 -13.41 -4.39
C ASP A 88 -11.11 -12.28 -5.18
N GLN A 89 -11.69 -12.60 -6.35
CA GLN A 89 -12.33 -11.57 -7.18
C GLN A 89 -13.44 -10.84 -6.41
N THR A 90 -14.30 -11.58 -5.72
CA THR A 90 -15.38 -11.02 -4.89
C THR A 90 -14.84 -10.07 -3.81
N GLY A 91 -13.74 -10.43 -3.17
CA GLY A 91 -13.08 -9.61 -2.17
C GLY A 91 -12.48 -8.33 -2.75
N ARG A 92 -11.92 -8.39 -3.96
CA ARG A 92 -11.43 -7.20 -4.67
C ARG A 92 -12.59 -6.28 -5.07
N ASP A 93 -13.64 -6.83 -5.66
CA ASP A 93 -14.83 -6.07 -6.06
C ASP A 93 -15.46 -5.36 -4.85
N LYS A 94 -15.53 -6.05 -3.70
CA LYS A 94 -16.02 -5.47 -2.46
C LYS A 94 -15.11 -4.35 -1.92
N VAL A 95 -13.79 -4.52 -1.99
CA VAL A 95 -12.85 -3.47 -1.60
C VAL A 95 -13.07 -2.23 -2.48
N VAL A 96 -13.23 -2.41 -3.79
CA VAL A 96 -13.55 -1.31 -4.72
C VAL A 96 -14.87 -0.65 -4.32
N GLU A 97 -15.96 -1.41 -4.19
CA GLU A 97 -17.28 -0.88 -3.81
C GLU A 97 -17.25 -0.06 -2.50
N ASP A 98 -16.58 -0.59 -1.48
CA ASP A 98 -16.54 0.03 -0.15
C ASP A 98 -15.61 1.26 -0.10
N HIS A 99 -14.62 1.37 -1.00
CA HIS A 99 -13.50 2.31 -0.86
C HIS A 99 -13.30 3.30 -2.02
N ASP A 100 -13.92 3.07 -3.18
CA ASP A 100 -13.70 3.85 -4.41
C ASP A 100 -13.83 5.36 -4.20
N ALA A 101 -14.99 5.83 -3.73
CA ALA A 101 -15.22 7.24 -3.50
C ALA A 101 -14.24 7.87 -2.49
N ARG A 102 -13.88 7.14 -1.42
CA ARG A 102 -12.92 7.61 -0.40
C ARG A 102 -11.54 7.78 -1.02
N CYS A 103 -11.07 6.75 -1.72
CA CYS A 103 -9.72 6.69 -2.26
C CYS A 103 -9.51 7.67 -3.40
N LEU A 104 -10.53 7.88 -4.25
CA LEU A 104 -10.50 8.92 -5.28
C LEU A 104 -10.44 10.31 -4.64
N MET A 105 -11.32 10.63 -3.68
CA MET A 105 -11.31 11.96 -3.07
C MET A 105 -10.01 12.25 -2.30
N GLU A 106 -9.50 11.30 -1.53
CA GLU A 106 -8.28 11.48 -0.75
C GLU A 106 -7.03 11.48 -1.65
N GLY A 107 -6.97 10.61 -2.66
CA GLY A 107 -5.85 10.54 -3.60
C GLY A 107 -5.79 11.71 -4.59
N LEU A 108 -6.94 12.31 -4.93
CA LEU A 108 -7.01 13.49 -5.81
C LEU A 108 -6.89 14.82 -5.03
N ALA A 109 -7.21 14.87 -3.74
CA ALA A 109 -7.02 16.08 -2.92
C ALA A 109 -5.61 16.72 -3.01
N PRO A 110 -4.50 15.97 -2.93
CA PRO A 110 -3.17 16.52 -3.12
C PRO A 110 -2.90 16.96 -4.56
N THR A 111 -3.55 16.36 -5.57
CA THR A 111 -3.46 16.83 -6.96
C THR A 111 -4.18 18.14 -7.18
N ALA A 112 -5.33 18.37 -6.53
CA ALA A 112 -6.00 19.67 -6.56
C ALA A 112 -5.15 20.75 -5.86
N ALA A 113 -4.47 20.39 -4.78
CA ALA A 113 -3.55 21.29 -4.07
C ALA A 113 -2.29 21.62 -4.90
N SER A 114 -1.68 20.63 -5.55
CA SER A 114 -0.53 20.87 -6.44
C SER A 114 -0.92 21.61 -7.72
N THR A 115 -2.09 21.31 -8.30
CA THR A 115 -2.66 22.08 -9.43
C THR A 115 -2.89 23.53 -9.04
N ARG A 116 -3.35 23.79 -7.80
CA ARG A 116 -3.49 25.16 -7.29
C ARG A 116 -2.15 25.87 -7.17
N ILE A 117 -1.09 25.20 -6.72
CA ILE A 117 0.26 25.77 -6.66
C ILE A 117 0.75 26.12 -8.07
N VAL A 118 0.65 25.17 -9.02
CA VAL A 118 1.06 25.39 -10.41
C VAL A 118 0.26 26.51 -11.09
N LEU A 119 -1.05 26.60 -10.86
CA LEU A 119 -1.89 27.68 -11.38
C LEU A 119 -1.56 29.03 -10.73
N THR A 120 -1.18 29.04 -9.44
CA THR A 120 -0.79 30.26 -8.74
C THR A 120 0.56 30.77 -9.25
N ASP A 121 1.52 29.86 -9.47
CA ASP A 121 2.82 30.18 -10.05
C ASP A 121 2.69 30.62 -11.51
N LEU A 122 1.80 29.98 -12.29
CA LEU A 122 1.49 30.39 -13.67
C LEU A 122 0.80 31.76 -13.71
N ALA A 123 -0.15 32.02 -12.80
CA ALA A 123 -0.80 33.33 -12.70
C ALA A 123 0.18 34.43 -12.28
N ALA A 124 1.11 34.13 -11.36
CA ALA A 124 2.17 35.04 -10.96
C ALA A 124 3.16 35.30 -12.11
N ALA A 125 3.51 34.28 -12.90
CA ALA A 125 4.36 34.40 -14.07
C ALA A 125 3.72 35.21 -15.19
N ILE A 126 2.41 35.04 -15.45
CA ILE A 126 1.66 35.86 -16.41
C ILE A 126 1.58 37.32 -15.94
N ALA A 127 1.31 37.56 -14.66
CA ALA A 127 1.27 38.92 -14.11
C ALA A 127 2.64 39.63 -14.10
N ALA A 128 3.73 38.88 -14.07
CA ALA A 128 5.10 39.39 -14.15
C ALA A 128 5.65 39.44 -15.58
N SER A 129 4.90 38.97 -16.59
CA SER A 129 5.29 39.07 -18.00
C SER A 129 4.94 40.47 -18.52
N PRO A 130 5.91 41.33 -18.84
CA PRO A 130 5.62 42.52 -19.64
C PRO A 130 5.25 42.06 -21.06
N ASP A 131 4.17 42.63 -21.60
CA ASP A 131 3.80 42.49 -23.02
C ASP A 131 4.96 42.86 -23.96
#